data_AF-A0AAD9N5N2-F1
#
_entry.id   AF-A0AAD9N5N2-F1
#
_cell.length_a   1.000
_cell.length_b   1.000
_cell.length_c   1.000
_cell.angle_alpha   90.00
_cell.angle_beta   90.00
_cell.angle_gamma   90.00
#
_symmetry.space_group_name_H-M   'P 1'
#
loop_
_entity.id
_entity.type
_entity.pdbx_description
1 polymer ?
#
loop_
_entity_poly.entity_id
_entity_poly.type
_entity_poly.pdbx_seq_one_letter_code
_entity_poly.pdbx_strand_id
1 'polypeptide(L)'
;MGNDVRDLGAMPIKNIEIRTGGVYLTRCQFCGLLTFFVVVAILVGLMAGLLRRPCPEYIHNPATVRNHVEKAAIRADPWLDVFLPDYMAPVHYDLYQFPDFYHDGNVFYGWETIEIRIDAETKHLLVHIKDMNVTLTLVSTSEGDSLDIQTTFFYEPNQYWVVELVDTVPGGSTVKLYLEFTGSLTNGEDLVPAR
;
A
#
# COMPACT_ATOMS: atom_id res chain seq x y z
N MET A 1 57.66 49.90 -33.68
CA MET A 1 57.49 48.44 -33.61
C MET A 1 56.09 48.19 -33.08
N GLY A 2 55.14 47.61 -33.76
CA GLY A 2 55.06 46.93 -35.04
C GLY A 2 53.64 46.35 -35.03
N ASN A 3 52.84 46.74 -36.02
CA ASN A 3 51.44 46.34 -36.18
C ASN A 3 51.35 44.85 -36.55
N ASP A 4 50.36 44.13 -36.03
CA ASP A 4 49.67 43.08 -36.80
C ASP A 4 48.31 42.76 -36.15
N VAL A 5 47.27 43.53 -36.53
CA VAL A 5 45.87 43.17 -36.27
C VAL A 5 45.38 42.55 -37.56
N ARG A 6 45.20 41.22 -37.54
CA ARG A 6 44.81 40.44 -38.70
C ARG A 6 43.38 40.78 -39.12
N ASP A 7 43.29 41.27 -40.36
CA ASP A 7 42.09 41.40 -41.18
C ASP A 7 41.30 40.09 -41.22
N LEU A 8 40.15 40.07 -40.54
CA LEU A 8 39.10 39.09 -40.81
C LEU A 8 38.25 39.63 -41.95
N GLY A 9 38.65 39.26 -43.16
CA GLY A 9 37.96 39.60 -44.40
C GLY A 9 36.50 39.19 -44.38
N ALA A 10 35.63 40.15 -44.68
CA ALA A 10 34.23 39.93 -44.98
C ALA A 10 34.10 39.03 -46.23
N MET A 11 33.38 37.92 -46.09
CA MET A 11 33.09 36.98 -47.17
C MET A 11 31.77 37.37 -47.87
N PRO A 12 31.68 37.30 -49.22
CA PRO A 12 30.50 37.76 -49.96
C PRO A 12 29.29 36.83 -49.80
N ILE A 13 28.11 37.44 -49.68
CA ILE A 13 26.81 36.77 -49.66
C ILE A 13 26.56 36.15 -51.05
N LYS A 14 26.46 34.82 -51.13
CA LYS A 14 25.94 34.10 -52.30
C LYS A 14 24.43 33.88 -52.12
N ASN A 15 23.66 34.32 -53.12
CA ASN A 15 22.22 34.09 -53.20
C ASN A 15 21.91 32.59 -53.18
N ILE A 16 20.99 32.20 -52.28
CA ILE A 16 20.47 30.82 -52.18
C ILE A 16 19.19 30.75 -53.01
N GLU A 17 19.23 29.96 -54.08
CA GLU A 17 18.09 29.65 -54.94
C GLU A 17 17.32 28.46 -54.34
N ILE A 18 16.07 28.67 -53.91
CA ILE A 18 15.24 27.62 -53.31
C ILE A 18 14.58 26.82 -54.44
N ARG A 19 15.02 25.56 -54.64
CA ARG A 19 14.32 24.58 -55.48
C ARG A 19 13.15 23.97 -54.70
N THR A 20 11.92 24.32 -55.05
CA THR A 20 10.72 23.60 -54.61
C THR A 20 10.45 22.42 -55.55
N GLY A 21 10.81 21.21 -55.12
CA GLY A 21 10.39 19.96 -55.77
C GLY A 21 9.11 19.43 -55.12
N GLY A 22 7.98 19.52 -55.82
CA GLY A 22 6.74 18.85 -55.43
C GLY A 22 6.72 17.41 -55.91
N VAL A 23 6.19 16.49 -55.10
CA VAL A 23 5.89 15.11 -55.51
C VAL A 23 4.42 15.05 -55.93
N TYR A 24 4.14 14.64 -57.16
CA TYR A 24 2.79 14.60 -57.71
C TYR A 24 2.34 13.13 -57.80
N LEU A 25 1.31 12.74 -57.02
CA LEU A 25 0.68 11.43 -57.18
C LEU A 25 -0.34 11.48 -58.32
N THR A 26 -0.25 10.52 -59.24
CA THR A 26 -1.25 10.38 -60.31
C THR A 26 -2.59 9.91 -59.73
N ARG A 27 -3.71 10.26 -60.37
CA ARG A 27 -5.07 9.89 -59.92
C ARG A 27 -5.24 8.38 -59.70
N CYS A 28 -4.56 7.56 -60.49
CA CYS A 28 -4.60 6.10 -60.38
C CYS A 28 -3.86 5.58 -59.12
N GLN A 29 -2.73 6.22 -58.76
CA GLN A 29 -1.98 5.90 -57.54
C GLN A 29 -2.75 6.31 -56.29
N PHE A 30 -3.46 7.45 -56.34
CA PHE A 30 -4.31 7.88 -55.24
C PHE A 30 -5.49 6.93 -55.03
N CYS A 31 -6.17 6.50 -56.12
CA CYS A 31 -7.21 5.48 -56.03
C CYS A 31 -6.67 4.14 -55.51
N GLY A 32 -5.47 3.72 -55.93
CA GLY A 32 -4.81 2.53 -55.41
C GLY A 32 -4.52 2.59 -53.92
N LEU A 33 -3.99 3.71 -53.43
CA LEU A 33 -3.70 3.90 -52.00
C LEU A 33 -4.98 4.00 -51.16
N LEU A 34 -6.01 4.69 -51.65
CA LEU A 34 -7.29 4.82 -50.96
C LEU A 34 -7.97 3.45 -50.84
N THR A 35 -8.01 2.69 -51.93
CA THR A 35 -8.60 1.33 -51.93
C THR A 35 -7.84 0.40 -51.00
N PHE A 36 -6.50 0.44 -51.01
CA PHE A 36 -5.67 -0.32 -50.08
C PHE A 36 -5.97 0.03 -48.62
N PHE A 37 -6.06 1.32 -48.28
CA PHE A 37 -6.34 1.77 -46.92
C PHE A 37 -7.71 1.31 -46.43
N VAL A 38 -8.74 1.39 -47.28
CA VAL A 38 -10.10 0.91 -46.96
C VAL A 38 -10.12 -0.60 -46.75
N VAL A 39 -9.41 -1.37 -47.58
CA VAL A 39 -9.31 -2.84 -47.43
C VAL A 39 -8.61 -3.20 -46.12
N VAL A 40 -7.51 -2.51 -45.76
CA VAL A 40 -6.82 -2.72 -44.48
C VAL A 40 -7.74 -2.40 -43.30
N ALA A 41 -8.47 -1.29 -43.35
CA ALA A 41 -9.41 -0.91 -42.28
C ALA A 41 -10.52 -1.96 -42.09
N ILE A 42 -11.07 -2.48 -43.19
CA ILE A 42 -12.08 -3.55 -43.15
C ILE A 42 -11.50 -4.84 -42.58
N LEU A 43 -10.30 -5.25 -43.02
CA LEU A 43 -9.63 -6.45 -42.50
C LEU A 43 -9.35 -6.36 -41.00
N VAL A 44 -8.86 -5.21 -40.52
CA VAL A 44 -8.63 -4.96 -39.09
C VAL A 44 -9.96 -4.95 -38.33
N GLY A 45 -11.00 -4.32 -38.88
CA GLY A 45 -12.34 -4.30 -38.29
C GLY A 45 -12.98 -5.69 -38.20
N LEU A 46 -12.83 -6.52 -39.24
CA LEU A 46 -13.29 -7.91 -39.24
C LEU A 46 -12.47 -8.79 -38.30
N MET A 47 -11.16 -8.60 -38.20
CA MET A 47 -10.33 -9.31 -37.22
C MET A 47 -10.73 -8.94 -35.79
N ALA A 48 -10.89 -7.65 -35.47
CA ALA A 48 -11.32 -7.22 -34.14
C ALA A 48 -12.79 -7.60 -33.84
N GLY A 49 -13.66 -7.60 -34.86
CA GLY A 49 -15.10 -7.85 -34.72
C GLY A 49 -15.48 -9.32 -34.71
N LEU A 50 -14.85 -10.16 -35.55
CA LEU A 50 -15.15 -11.60 -35.68
C LEU A 50 -14.27 -12.47 -34.79
N LEU A 51 -13.09 -12.00 -34.36
CA LEU A 51 -12.27 -12.69 -33.34
C LEU A 51 -12.61 -12.26 -31.91
N ARG A 52 -13.72 -11.54 -31.69
CA ARG A 52 -14.30 -11.38 -30.36
C ARG A 52 -14.77 -12.75 -29.88
N ARG A 53 -13.83 -13.54 -29.36
CA ARG A 53 -14.18 -14.66 -28.50
C ARG A 53 -14.99 -14.06 -27.36
N PRO A 54 -16.23 -14.51 -27.08
CA PRO A 54 -16.82 -14.20 -25.80
C PRO A 54 -15.81 -14.66 -24.76
N CYS A 55 -15.35 -13.74 -23.91
CA CYS A 55 -14.49 -14.11 -22.80
C CYS A 55 -15.21 -15.25 -22.09
N PRO A 56 -14.66 -16.47 -22.04
CA PRO A 56 -15.21 -17.43 -21.13
C PRO A 56 -15.07 -16.81 -19.74
N GLU A 57 -16.19 -16.68 -19.04
CA GLU A 57 -16.19 -16.58 -17.59
C GLU A 57 -15.52 -17.86 -17.09
N TYR A 58 -14.20 -17.78 -16.91
CA TYR A 58 -13.37 -18.92 -16.61
C TYR A 58 -13.46 -19.16 -15.11
N ILE A 59 -14.52 -19.84 -14.68
CA ILE A 59 -14.46 -20.57 -13.42
C ILE A 59 -13.33 -21.60 -13.61
N HIS A 60 -12.31 -21.47 -12.76
CA HIS A 60 -11.10 -22.29 -12.65
C HIS A 60 -9.78 -21.69 -13.18
N ASN A 61 -9.52 -20.39 -12.97
CA ASN A 61 -8.14 -19.91 -12.92
C ASN A 61 -7.55 -20.20 -11.52
N PRO A 62 -6.42 -20.94 -11.39
CA PRO A 62 -5.80 -21.19 -10.08
C PRO A 62 -5.40 -19.91 -9.33
N ALA A 63 -5.18 -18.79 -10.02
CA ALA A 63 -4.94 -17.49 -9.38
C ALA A 63 -6.19 -16.93 -8.68
N THR A 64 -7.38 -17.11 -9.25
CA THR A 64 -8.65 -16.65 -8.64
C THR A 64 -9.01 -17.49 -7.43
N VAL A 65 -8.82 -18.81 -7.50
CA VAL A 65 -8.99 -19.71 -6.35
C VAL A 65 -8.00 -19.34 -5.25
N ARG A 66 -6.74 -19.08 -5.58
CA ARG A 66 -5.72 -18.62 -4.62
C ARG A 66 -6.13 -17.33 -3.94
N ASN A 67 -6.57 -16.32 -4.68
CA ASN A 67 -7.01 -15.05 -4.11
C ASN A 67 -8.24 -15.21 -3.20
N HIS A 68 -9.18 -16.11 -3.53
CA HIS A 68 -10.32 -16.39 -2.67
C HIS A 68 -9.92 -17.12 -1.39
N VAL A 69 -9.00 -18.08 -1.48
CA VAL A 69 -8.47 -18.82 -0.33
C VAL A 69 -7.65 -17.89 0.58
N GLU A 70 -6.81 -17.04 0.00
CA GLU A 70 -6.05 -16.02 0.72
C GLU A 70 -6.97 -15.00 1.41
N LYS A 71 -7.98 -14.50 0.70
CA LYS A 71 -8.96 -13.58 1.30
C LYS A 71 -9.82 -14.24 2.38
N ALA A 72 -10.10 -15.54 2.25
CA ALA A 72 -10.80 -16.30 3.29
C ALA A 72 -9.89 -16.53 4.51
N ALA A 73 -8.60 -16.82 4.29
CA ALA A 73 -7.61 -16.93 5.35
C ALA A 73 -7.44 -15.60 6.08
N ILE A 74 -7.31 -14.48 5.37
CA ILE A 74 -7.26 -13.12 5.97
C ILE A 74 -8.52 -12.82 6.78
N ARG A 75 -9.70 -13.28 6.34
CA ARG A 75 -10.92 -13.10 7.11
C ARG A 75 -10.91 -13.89 8.42
N ALA A 76 -10.32 -15.09 8.42
CA ALA A 76 -10.19 -15.90 9.61
C ALA A 76 -9.09 -15.37 10.56
N ASP A 77 -7.97 -14.96 9.97
CA ASP A 77 -6.74 -14.53 10.62
C ASP A 77 -6.37 -13.12 10.11
N PRO A 78 -6.98 -12.05 10.67
CA PRO A 78 -6.84 -10.68 10.15
C PRO A 78 -5.39 -10.16 10.14
N TRP A 79 -4.52 -10.71 11.00
CA TRP A 79 -3.13 -10.31 11.10
C TRP A 79 -2.27 -10.76 9.91
N LEU A 80 -2.77 -11.65 9.05
CA LEU A 80 -2.09 -12.03 7.80
C LEU A 80 -2.07 -10.89 6.77
N ASP A 81 -3.03 -9.96 6.84
CA ASP A 81 -3.03 -8.77 5.98
C ASP A 81 -1.98 -7.77 6.47
N VAL A 82 -1.23 -7.20 5.54
CA VAL A 82 -0.24 -6.16 5.83
C VAL A 82 -0.88 -4.83 6.25
N PHE A 83 -2.16 -4.64 5.92
CA PHE A 83 -2.93 -3.48 6.36
C PHE A 83 -3.76 -3.82 7.59
N LEU A 84 -3.88 -2.86 8.50
CA LEU A 84 -4.83 -2.96 9.60
C LEU A 84 -6.26 -3.10 9.04
N PRO A 85 -7.12 -3.88 9.71
CA PRO A 85 -8.50 -4.02 9.28
C PRO A 85 -9.24 -2.67 9.27
N ASP A 86 -9.96 -2.41 8.19
CA ASP A 86 -10.66 -1.13 7.94
C ASP A 86 -11.86 -0.89 8.87
N TYR A 87 -12.34 -1.94 9.54
CA TYR A 87 -13.43 -1.88 10.52
C TYR A 87 -13.01 -1.47 11.93
N MET A 88 -11.71 -1.24 12.18
CA MET A 88 -11.22 -0.75 13.47
C MET A 88 -10.61 0.64 13.29
N ALA A 89 -11.20 1.63 13.97
CA ALA A 89 -10.74 3.01 13.90
C ALA A 89 -10.43 3.55 15.29
N PRO A 90 -9.19 3.97 15.59
CA PRO A 90 -8.91 4.62 16.86
C PRO A 90 -9.61 5.98 16.93
N VAL A 91 -10.17 6.29 18.10
CA VAL A 91 -10.89 7.52 18.42
C VAL A 91 -10.05 8.40 19.34
N HIS A 92 -9.45 7.81 20.37
CA HIS A 92 -8.66 8.52 21.37
C HIS A 92 -7.53 7.67 21.93
N TYR A 93 -6.46 8.33 22.37
CA TYR A 93 -5.32 7.72 23.05
C TYR A 93 -5.03 8.48 24.34
N ASP A 94 -5.05 7.75 25.45
CA ASP A 94 -4.46 8.18 26.71
C ASP A 94 -3.08 7.54 26.84
N LEU A 95 -2.03 8.29 26.51
CA LEU A 95 -0.65 7.79 26.51
C LEU A 95 0.15 8.34 27.70
N TYR A 96 0.76 7.44 28.47
CA TYR A 96 1.67 7.77 29.55
C TYR A 96 3.01 7.09 29.29
N GLN A 97 4.08 7.89 29.27
CA GLN A 97 5.43 7.39 29.01
C GLN A 97 6.39 7.95 30.07
N PHE A 98 7.23 7.06 30.60
CA PHE A 98 8.22 7.34 31.62
C PHE A 98 9.59 6.92 31.08
N PRO A 99 10.32 7.83 30.42
CA PRO A 99 11.70 7.60 30.07
C PRO A 99 12.56 7.51 31.34
N ASP A 100 13.35 6.45 31.48
CA ASP A 100 14.34 6.31 32.55
C ASP A 100 15.75 6.41 31.95
N PHE A 101 16.38 7.55 32.23
CA PHE A 101 17.74 7.90 31.82
C PHE A 101 18.71 7.98 33.00
N TYR A 102 18.34 7.44 34.18
CA TYR A 102 19.20 7.45 35.36
C TYR A 102 20.19 6.27 35.35
N HIS A 103 21.42 6.52 35.82
CA HIS A 103 22.53 5.55 35.82
C HIS A 103 22.85 5.04 34.40
N ASP A 104 22.76 3.72 34.20
CA ASP A 104 22.89 3.05 32.90
C ASP A 104 21.52 2.79 32.24
N GLY A 105 20.46 3.42 32.76
CA GLY A 105 19.09 3.32 32.26
C GLY A 105 18.99 3.87 30.84
N ASN A 106 18.69 2.98 29.90
CA ASN A 106 18.33 3.32 28.53
C ASN A 106 16.97 2.69 28.21
N VAL A 107 16.02 2.79 29.13
CA VAL A 107 14.72 2.15 29.02
C VAL A 107 13.61 3.16 29.17
N PHE A 108 12.44 2.84 28.64
CA PHE A 108 11.21 3.52 28.98
C PHE A 108 10.17 2.48 29.35
N TYR A 109 9.24 2.89 30.18
CA TYR A 109 8.04 2.13 30.46
C TYR A 109 6.84 3.06 30.40
N GLY A 110 5.67 2.50 30.29
CA GLY A 110 4.47 3.29 30.13
C GLY A 110 3.26 2.42 29.94
N TRP A 111 2.16 3.11 29.71
CA TRP A 111 0.92 2.46 29.33
C TRP A 111 0.15 3.37 28.39
N GLU A 112 -0.71 2.76 27.60
CA GLU A 112 -1.69 3.48 26.80
C GLU A 112 -3.07 2.86 26.95
N THR A 113 -4.09 3.70 26.85
CA THR A 113 -5.46 3.26 26.60
C THR A 113 -5.89 3.78 25.24
N ILE A 114 -6.24 2.87 24.34
CA ILE A 114 -6.72 3.18 22.99
C ILE A 114 -8.23 2.97 22.99
N GLU A 115 -8.98 4.03 22.76
CA GLU A 115 -10.40 3.94 22.46
C GLU A 115 -10.57 3.63 20.97
N ILE A 116 -11.19 2.49 20.64
CA ILE A 116 -11.30 1.97 19.27
C ILE A 116 -12.79 1.81 18.94
N ARG A 117 -13.23 2.47 17.88
CA ARG A 117 -14.54 2.23 17.28
C ARG A 117 -14.46 0.99 16.39
N ILE A 118 -15.42 0.10 16.58
CA ILE A 118 -15.55 -1.16 15.85
C ILE A 118 -16.75 -1.03 14.92
N ASP A 119 -16.53 -0.97 13.61
CA ASP A 119 -17.57 -0.76 12.61
C ASP A 119 -18.17 -2.10 12.10
N ALA A 120 -17.46 -3.22 12.29
CA ALA A 120 -17.92 -4.56 11.94
C ALA A 120 -17.60 -5.57 13.07
N GLU A 121 -18.44 -6.60 13.19
CA GLU A 121 -18.28 -7.64 14.19
C GLU A 121 -16.90 -8.32 14.11
N THR A 122 -16.19 -8.41 15.24
CA THR A 122 -14.84 -8.99 15.30
C THR A 122 -14.52 -9.61 16.66
N LYS A 123 -13.60 -10.59 16.66
CA LYS A 123 -12.95 -11.12 17.87
C LYS A 123 -11.51 -10.65 18.03
N HIS A 124 -10.97 -9.96 17.05
CA HIS A 124 -9.56 -9.61 17.00
C HIS A 124 -9.40 -8.10 17.09
N LEU A 125 -8.53 -7.66 17.99
CA LEU A 125 -8.00 -6.31 18.01
C LEU A 125 -6.52 -6.38 17.60
N LEU A 126 -6.13 -5.51 16.68
CA LEU A 126 -4.78 -5.48 16.12
C LEU A 126 -4.23 -4.07 16.25
N VAL A 127 -3.03 -3.95 16.78
CA VAL A 127 -2.26 -2.71 16.81
C VAL A 127 -0.82 -3.00 16.44
N HIS A 128 -0.11 -2.01 15.90
CA HIS A 128 1.30 -2.18 15.59
C HIS A 128 2.16 -2.14 16.86
N ILE A 129 3.13 -3.04 16.93
CA ILE A 129 4.21 -2.99 17.90
C ILE A 129 5.52 -3.39 17.23
N LYS A 130 6.60 -2.69 17.58
CA LYS A 130 7.95 -3.00 17.12
C LYS A 130 8.90 -2.65 18.25
N ASP A 131 9.85 -3.53 18.53
CA ASP A 131 10.96 -3.23 19.45
C ASP A 131 10.48 -2.78 20.85
N MET A 132 9.34 -3.33 21.30
CA MET A 132 8.70 -3.06 22.59
C MET A 132 8.16 -4.37 23.18
N ASN A 133 8.17 -4.49 24.49
CA ASN A 133 7.65 -5.64 25.22
C ASN A 133 6.35 -5.26 25.92
N VAL A 134 5.23 -5.86 25.50
CA VAL A 134 3.93 -5.68 26.17
C VAL A 134 3.91 -6.55 27.43
N THR A 135 3.77 -5.93 28.59
CA THR A 135 3.75 -6.62 29.89
C THR A 135 2.34 -6.90 30.38
N LEU A 136 1.35 -6.13 29.93
CA LEU A 136 -0.05 -6.31 30.27
C LEU A 136 -0.94 -5.89 29.11
N THR A 137 -2.02 -6.63 28.88
CA THR A 137 -3.08 -6.29 27.94
C THR A 137 -4.42 -6.48 28.62
N LEU A 138 -5.27 -5.46 28.59
CA LEU A 138 -6.65 -5.53 29.07
C LEU A 138 -7.58 -4.92 28.01
N VAL A 139 -8.80 -5.44 27.91
CA VAL A 139 -9.81 -4.90 27.02
C VAL A 139 -11.08 -4.65 27.82
N SER A 140 -11.72 -3.49 27.63
CA SER A 140 -13.00 -3.17 28.26
C SER A 140 -13.95 -2.46 27.30
N THR A 141 -15.23 -2.44 27.61
CA THR A 141 -16.23 -1.66 26.88
C THR A 141 -16.11 -0.17 27.20
N SER A 142 -16.82 0.68 26.45
CA SER A 142 -16.96 2.10 26.78
C SER A 142 -17.47 2.36 28.21
N GLU A 143 -18.33 1.48 28.73
CA GLU A 143 -18.90 1.55 30.08
C GLU A 143 -17.93 1.08 31.17
N GLY A 144 -16.82 0.43 30.80
CA GLY A 144 -15.80 -0.08 31.72
C GLY A 144 -15.94 -1.57 32.08
N ASP A 145 -16.84 -2.30 31.43
CA ASP A 145 -16.97 -3.75 31.63
C ASP A 145 -15.79 -4.47 30.97
N SER A 146 -15.13 -5.38 31.70
CA SER A 146 -13.98 -6.13 31.18
C SER A 146 -14.43 -7.16 30.14
N LEU A 147 -13.68 -7.26 29.04
CA LEU A 147 -13.84 -8.27 28.00
C LEU A 147 -12.76 -9.35 28.17
N ASP A 148 -13.17 -10.62 28.13
CA ASP A 148 -12.25 -11.74 28.32
C ASP A 148 -11.36 -11.95 27.09
N ILE A 149 -10.06 -12.07 27.34
CA ILE A 149 -9.04 -12.31 26.32
C ILE A 149 -8.75 -13.81 26.25
N GLN A 150 -8.88 -14.38 25.06
CA GLN A 150 -8.51 -15.77 24.78
C GLN A 150 -7.01 -15.94 24.70
N THR A 151 -6.33 -15.07 23.95
CA THR A 151 -4.87 -15.07 23.83
C THR A 151 -4.37 -13.72 23.31
N THR A 152 -3.07 -13.47 23.53
CA THR A 152 -2.34 -12.36 22.90
C THR A 152 -1.03 -12.88 22.34
N PHE A 153 -0.59 -12.33 21.21
CA PHE A 153 0.70 -12.70 20.63
C PHE A 153 1.24 -11.61 19.70
N PHE A 154 2.56 -11.61 19.54
CA PHE A 154 3.24 -10.78 18.56
C PHE A 154 3.32 -11.51 17.21
N TYR A 155 2.68 -10.96 16.18
CA TYR A 155 2.80 -11.42 14.81
C TYR A 155 3.92 -10.66 14.10
N GLU A 156 5.12 -11.23 14.17
CA GLU A 156 6.38 -10.64 13.69
C GLU A 156 6.35 -10.17 12.22
N PRO A 157 5.81 -10.93 11.24
CA PRO A 157 5.88 -10.54 9.83
C PRO A 157 5.26 -9.18 9.51
N ASN A 158 4.16 -8.83 10.18
CA ASN A 158 3.44 -7.56 10.00
C ASN A 158 3.53 -6.64 11.23
N GLN A 159 4.36 -7.00 12.21
CA GLN A 159 4.62 -6.21 13.41
C GLN A 159 3.32 -5.85 14.17
N TYR A 160 2.46 -6.85 14.39
CA TYR A 160 1.21 -6.67 15.13
C TYR A 160 1.27 -7.26 16.53
N TRP A 161 0.75 -6.54 17.50
CA TRP A 161 0.21 -7.14 18.71
C TRP A 161 -1.24 -7.55 18.42
N VAL A 162 -1.50 -8.85 18.44
CA VAL A 162 -2.81 -9.42 18.20
C VAL A 162 -3.45 -9.78 19.53
N VAL A 163 -4.67 -9.31 19.74
CA VAL A 163 -5.51 -9.64 20.89
C VAL A 163 -6.74 -10.39 20.39
N GLU A 164 -6.85 -11.67 20.75
CA GLU A 164 -8.02 -12.49 20.45
C GLU A 164 -8.93 -12.54 21.68
N LEU A 165 -10.18 -12.13 21.50
CA LEU A 165 -11.21 -12.10 22.54
C LEU A 165 -12.00 -13.41 22.56
N VAL A 166 -12.45 -13.81 23.75
CA VAL A 166 -13.33 -14.98 23.90
C VAL A 166 -14.67 -14.74 23.19
N ASP A 167 -15.27 -13.60 23.51
CA ASP A 167 -16.55 -13.17 22.97
C ASP A 167 -16.38 -12.18 21.81
N THR A 168 -17.35 -12.17 20.91
CA THR A 168 -17.33 -11.27 19.76
C THR A 168 -17.79 -9.87 20.15
N VAL A 169 -17.05 -8.87 19.69
CA VAL A 169 -17.44 -7.45 19.80
C VAL A 169 -18.38 -7.10 18.64
N PRO A 170 -19.60 -6.60 18.92
CA PRO A 170 -20.52 -6.17 17.87
C PRO A 170 -20.01 -4.96 17.07
N GLY A 171 -20.40 -4.89 15.80
CA GLY A 171 -20.23 -3.65 15.02
C GLY A 171 -21.09 -2.51 15.58
N GLY A 172 -20.55 -1.29 15.51
CA GLY A 172 -21.10 -0.08 16.14
C GLY A 172 -20.65 0.13 17.59
N SER A 173 -19.93 -0.81 18.20
CA SER A 173 -19.42 -0.70 19.57
C SER A 173 -18.13 0.14 19.63
N THR A 174 -17.81 0.60 20.83
CA THR A 174 -16.51 1.21 21.15
C THR A 174 -15.87 0.43 22.29
N VAL A 175 -14.61 0.07 22.13
CA VAL A 175 -13.83 -0.68 23.13
C VAL A 175 -12.60 0.13 23.54
N LYS A 176 -12.06 -0.17 24.72
CA LYS A 176 -10.82 0.39 25.25
C LYS A 176 -9.79 -0.72 25.37
N LEU A 177 -8.71 -0.60 24.61
CA LEU A 177 -7.54 -1.47 24.67
C LEU A 177 -6.48 -0.81 25.55
N TYR A 178 -6.22 -1.39 26.72
CA TYR A 178 -5.16 -0.95 27.62
C TYR A 178 -3.92 -1.83 27.45
N LEU A 179 -2.77 -1.20 27.25
CA LEU A 179 -1.48 -1.87 27.11
C LEU A 179 -0.48 -1.27 28.10
N GLU A 180 0.21 -2.10 28.86
CA GLU A 180 1.46 -1.71 29.54
C GLU A 180 2.63 -2.23 28.74
N PHE A 181 3.67 -1.42 28.63
CA PHE A 181 4.83 -1.76 27.82
C PHE A 181 6.12 -1.24 28.43
N THR A 182 7.19 -1.95 28.07
CA THR A 182 8.57 -1.51 28.28
C THR A 182 9.32 -1.51 26.96
N GLY A 183 10.30 -0.63 26.85
CA GLY A 183 11.11 -0.48 25.65
C GLY A 183 12.48 0.10 25.95
N SER A 184 13.32 0.14 24.93
CA SER A 184 14.68 0.68 25.02
C SER A 184 14.76 2.02 24.31
N LEU A 185 15.48 2.97 24.90
CA LEU A 185 15.76 4.29 24.35
C LEU A 185 16.95 4.29 23.39
N THR A 186 17.74 3.22 23.36
CA THR A 186 19.00 3.17 22.58
C THR A 186 19.02 2.07 21.53
N ASN A 187 18.47 0.89 21.84
CA ASN A 187 18.51 -0.28 20.97
C ASN A 187 17.16 -0.99 20.99
N GLY A 188 16.48 -1.06 19.84
CA GLY A 188 15.17 -1.72 19.75
C GLY A 188 15.18 -3.24 20.01
N GLU A 189 16.34 -3.89 19.91
CA GLU A 189 16.47 -5.34 19.97
C GLU A 189 16.85 -5.88 21.37
N ASP A 190 17.21 -5.02 22.32
CA ASP A 190 17.77 -5.42 23.63
C ASP A 190 16.71 -5.74 24.71
N LEU A 191 15.46 -5.98 24.31
CA LEU A 191 14.41 -6.35 25.26
C LEU A 191 14.52 -7.84 25.62
N VAL A 192 15.02 -8.08 26.84
CA VAL A 192 14.96 -9.39 27.49
C VAL A 192 13.50 -9.86 27.52
N PRO A 193 13.16 -11.00 26.90
CA PRO A 193 11.77 -11.47 26.87
C PRO A 193 11.27 -11.78 28.28
N ALA A 194 9.99 -11.48 28.52
CA ALA A 194 9.29 -11.86 29.75
C ALA A 194 9.38 -13.38 29.96
N ARG A 195 9.73 -13.77 31.18
CA ARG A 195 9.90 -15.17 31.60
C ARG A 195 8.60 -15.78 32.08
#